data_AF-A0A8H6YBZ2-F1
#
_entry.id   AF-A0A8H6YBZ2-F1
#
_cell.length_a   1.000
_cell.length_b   1.000
_cell.length_c   1.000
_cell.angle_alpha   90.00
_cell.angle_beta   90.00
_cell.angle_gamma   90.00
#
_symmetry.space_group_name_H-M   'P 1'
#
loop_
_entity.id
_entity.type
_entity.pdbx_description
1 polymer ?
#
loop_
_entity_poly.entity_id
_entity_poly.type
_entity_poly.pdbx_seq_one_letter_code
_entity_poly.pdbx_strand_id
1 'polypeptide(L)'
;MAVRRLKYKGTKRTMASWELTLTNSDSHKYPAPLLLFFTPQRPGATALSSSHPSLFQPTTRVSTMFSISRLAILALSLLSLSVDSTVARERWLERNDRAIQLHPRRFGQNHPAVLTKLRAACGGGVCAKLAGAAVTPLLAKSGECTQQDMADQIIDTSKQFNGTTQQNMIALAIEYRQVEKNTPPDFKTKPPTLRNSVFCQTAPKNPELNGLVQAQDPANDPTVFFDPATGASVTLGAQANTFPFGTSSSAESSISVNATSA
;
A
#
# COMPACT_ATOMS: atom_id res chain seq x y z
N MET A 1 42.79 -41.57 -40.80
CA MET A 1 41.91 -40.48 -41.24
C MET A 1 42.07 -39.31 -40.27
N ALA A 2 42.64 -38.20 -40.72
CA ALA A 2 42.96 -37.02 -39.91
C ALA A 2 41.90 -35.93 -40.14
N VAL A 3 41.31 -35.39 -39.08
CA VAL A 3 40.44 -34.21 -39.17
C VAL A 3 40.93 -33.15 -38.18
N ARG A 4 41.17 -31.97 -38.75
CA ARG A 4 41.92 -30.83 -38.22
C ARG A 4 41.11 -30.02 -37.20
N ARG A 5 41.80 -29.52 -36.18
CA ARG A 5 41.33 -28.44 -35.30
C ARG A 5 41.21 -27.13 -36.08
N LEU A 6 40.07 -26.46 -35.99
CA LEU A 6 39.91 -25.07 -36.43
C LEU A 6 40.12 -24.12 -35.25
N LYS A 7 41.11 -23.22 -35.40
CA LYS A 7 41.34 -22.05 -34.55
C LYS A 7 40.28 -20.99 -34.84
N TYR A 8 39.64 -20.47 -33.80
CA TYR A 8 38.79 -19.28 -33.89
C TYR A 8 39.66 -18.03 -33.67
N LYS A 9 39.69 -17.12 -34.66
CA LYS A 9 40.32 -15.79 -34.58
C LYS A 9 39.26 -14.77 -34.16
N GLY A 10 39.51 -14.06 -33.07
CA GLY A 10 38.73 -12.89 -32.69
C GLY A 10 38.98 -11.72 -33.64
N THR A 11 37.92 -10.99 -33.98
CA THR A 11 38.01 -9.64 -34.56
C THR A 11 36.87 -8.77 -34.01
N LYS A 12 37.25 -7.55 -33.63
CA LYS A 12 36.50 -6.50 -32.94
C LYS A 12 35.22 -6.08 -33.69
N ARG A 13 34.19 -5.65 -32.96
CA ARG A 13 33.18 -4.71 -33.48
C ARG A 13 32.88 -3.59 -32.49
N THR A 14 33.16 -2.40 -32.99
CA THR A 14 32.90 -1.06 -32.47
C THR A 14 31.40 -0.77 -32.35
N MET A 15 31.07 0.13 -31.41
CA MET A 15 29.74 0.66 -31.14
C MET A 15 29.08 1.27 -32.39
N ALA A 16 27.79 0.99 -32.59
CA ALA A 16 26.95 1.69 -33.55
C ALA A 16 25.78 2.33 -32.81
N SER A 17 25.76 3.66 -32.88
CA SER A 17 24.65 4.55 -32.58
C SER A 17 23.44 4.19 -33.44
N TRP A 18 22.24 4.18 -32.86
CA TRP A 18 20.98 4.07 -33.61
C TRP A 18 20.27 5.43 -33.53
N GLU A 19 20.40 6.21 -34.60
CA GLU A 19 19.49 7.31 -34.93
C GLU A 19 18.25 6.71 -35.61
N LEU A 20 17.06 7.00 -35.05
CA LEU A 20 15.77 6.63 -35.60
C LEU A 20 15.30 7.76 -36.53
N THR A 21 15.45 7.55 -37.83
CA THR A 21 14.90 8.42 -38.87
C THR A 21 13.42 8.08 -39.07
N LEU A 22 12.53 9.01 -38.71
CA LEU A 22 11.10 8.95 -39.02
C LEU A 22 10.88 9.29 -40.49
N THR A 23 10.40 8.32 -41.28
CA THR A 23 9.87 8.59 -42.63
C THR A 23 8.36 8.77 -42.57
N ASN A 24 7.93 9.97 -42.95
CA ASN A 24 6.56 10.40 -43.11
C ASN A 24 6.07 9.97 -44.50
N SER A 25 4.97 9.22 -44.61
CA SER A 25 4.23 9.06 -45.86
C SER A 25 2.74 8.79 -45.60
N ASP A 26 1.94 9.43 -46.45
CA ASP A 26 0.56 9.14 -46.81
C ASP A 26 -0.57 9.85 -46.06
N SER A 27 -0.73 11.09 -46.50
CA SER A 27 -1.96 11.85 -46.59
C SER A 27 -2.97 11.24 -47.59
N HIS A 28 -4.17 10.87 -47.13
CA HIS A 28 -5.41 11.01 -47.92
C HIS A 28 -6.68 11.08 -47.06
N LYS A 29 -7.33 12.25 -47.14
CA LYS A 29 -8.78 12.53 -47.22
C LYS A 29 -9.75 11.70 -46.36
N TYR A 30 -10.23 12.29 -45.27
CA TYR A 30 -11.64 12.19 -44.86
C TYR A 30 -12.15 13.54 -44.31
N PRO A 31 -13.43 13.87 -44.57
CA PRO A 31 -14.01 15.18 -44.28
C PRO A 31 -14.37 15.34 -42.80
N ALA A 32 -14.22 16.57 -42.31
CA ALA A 32 -14.79 17.03 -41.04
C ALA A 32 -16.32 16.84 -41.03
N PRO A 33 -16.90 16.55 -39.85
CA PRO A 33 -17.95 17.47 -39.41
C PRO A 33 -18.00 17.72 -37.90
N LEU A 34 -18.55 18.90 -37.60
CA LEU A 34 -19.31 19.26 -36.39
C LEU A 34 -18.58 19.36 -35.04
N LEU A 35 -18.09 20.58 -34.78
CA LEU A 35 -18.01 21.14 -33.43
C LEU A 35 -19.42 21.23 -32.81
N LEU A 36 -19.75 20.30 -31.91
CA LEU A 36 -20.83 20.49 -30.94
C LEU A 36 -20.27 21.18 -29.70
N PHE A 37 -20.65 22.44 -29.53
CA PHE A 37 -20.47 23.19 -28.29
C PHE A 37 -21.25 22.51 -27.16
N PHE A 38 -20.53 21.91 -26.21
CA PHE A 38 -21.12 21.53 -24.92
C PHE A 38 -21.11 22.75 -23.99
N THR A 39 -22.26 23.39 -23.84
CA THR A 39 -22.54 24.34 -22.77
C THR A 39 -22.76 23.59 -21.44
N PRO A 40 -22.21 24.05 -20.31
CA PRO A 40 -22.52 23.47 -19.01
C PRO A 40 -23.90 23.92 -18.53
N GLN A 41 -24.86 23.00 -18.50
CA GLN A 41 -26.20 23.26 -17.97
C GLN A 41 -26.22 22.97 -16.46
N ARG A 42 -26.38 24.04 -15.66
CA ARG A 42 -26.72 24.00 -14.24
C ARG A 42 -28.04 23.24 -14.03
N PRO A 43 -28.12 22.25 -13.13
CA PRO A 43 -29.39 21.83 -12.58
C PRO A 43 -29.82 22.80 -11.49
N GLY A 44 -31.06 23.26 -11.63
CA GLY A 44 -31.69 24.28 -10.82
C GLY A 44 -31.91 23.87 -9.37
N ALA A 45 -31.86 24.89 -8.52
CA ALA A 45 -32.44 24.87 -7.19
C ALA A 45 -33.96 24.71 -7.32
N THR A 46 -34.51 23.63 -6.77
CA THR A 46 -35.93 23.51 -6.49
C THR A 46 -36.17 23.86 -5.03
N ALA A 47 -36.80 25.01 -4.83
CA ALA A 47 -37.42 25.42 -3.58
C ALA A 47 -38.70 24.60 -3.33
N LEU A 48 -38.80 23.99 -2.15
CA LEU A 48 -40.05 23.62 -1.47
C LEU A 48 -39.99 24.34 -0.13
N SER A 49 -40.62 25.51 0.03
CA SER A 49 -42.05 25.76 0.24
C SER A 49 -42.63 25.05 1.48
N SER A 50 -42.54 25.77 2.60
CA SER A 50 -43.61 26.03 3.59
C SER A 50 -44.38 24.84 4.20
N SER A 51 -44.36 24.73 5.53
CA SER A 51 -45.40 25.31 6.40
C SER A 51 -45.41 24.68 7.81
N HIS A 52 -45.87 25.48 8.79
CA HIS A 52 -46.27 25.15 10.17
C HIS A 52 -45.23 25.29 11.31
N PRO A 53 -45.16 26.49 11.91
CA PRO A 53 -44.75 26.68 13.30
C PRO A 53 -45.95 26.51 14.24
N SER A 54 -45.90 25.53 15.15
CA SER A 54 -46.85 25.44 16.27
C SER A 54 -46.31 26.22 17.47
N LEU A 55 -46.96 27.36 17.68
CA LEU A 55 -46.92 28.19 18.88
C LEU A 55 -47.17 27.35 20.14
N PHE A 56 -46.18 27.31 21.04
CA PHE A 56 -46.43 27.06 22.46
C PHE A 56 -46.28 28.37 23.20
N GLN A 57 -47.40 28.83 23.75
CA GLN A 57 -47.50 30.04 24.57
C GLN A 57 -46.82 29.82 25.93
N PRO A 58 -45.98 30.75 26.41
CA PRO A 58 -45.61 30.82 27.81
C PRO A 58 -46.69 31.57 28.59
N THR A 59 -47.37 30.88 29.50
CA THR A 59 -48.20 31.53 30.51
C THR A 59 -47.31 32.08 31.62
N THR A 60 -47.26 33.40 31.71
CA THR A 60 -46.72 34.12 32.85
C THR A 60 -47.55 33.83 34.10
N ARG A 61 -46.94 33.26 35.14
CA ARG A 61 -47.36 33.50 36.53
C ARG A 61 -46.20 34.09 37.31
N VAL A 62 -46.47 35.29 37.80
CA VAL A 62 -45.63 36.09 38.69
C VAL A 62 -45.76 35.56 40.11
N SER A 63 -44.67 35.76 40.86
CA SER A 63 -44.54 35.76 42.33
C SER A 63 -43.93 34.49 42.93
N THR A 64 -42.67 34.58 43.35
CA THR A 64 -42.35 34.71 44.78
C THR A 64 -40.85 34.90 44.98
N MET A 65 -40.51 35.80 45.89
CA MET A 65 -39.16 36.13 46.34
C MET A 65 -38.41 34.88 46.82
N PHE A 66 -37.34 34.48 46.13
CA PHE A 66 -36.33 33.61 46.72
C PHE A 66 -35.20 34.49 47.25
N SER A 67 -35.20 34.67 48.57
CA SER A 67 -34.02 35.09 49.32
C SER A 67 -32.95 34.01 49.12
N ILE A 68 -32.04 34.25 48.17
CA ILE A 68 -30.94 33.35 47.88
C ILE A 68 -30.00 33.38 49.09
N SER A 69 -30.09 32.34 49.91
CA SER A 69 -29.17 32.10 51.02
C SER A 69 -27.74 32.12 50.49
N ARG A 70 -26.93 33.08 50.96
CA ARG A 70 -25.50 33.20 50.59
C ARG A 70 -24.70 31.91 50.85
N LEU A 71 -25.21 31.03 51.71
CA LEU A 71 -24.71 29.69 51.97
C LEU A 71 -24.84 28.73 50.78
N ALA A 72 -25.89 28.85 49.97
CA ALA A 72 -26.07 28.00 48.78
C ALA A 72 -25.06 28.34 47.67
N ILE A 73 -24.74 29.63 47.52
CA ILE A 73 -23.71 30.09 46.57
C ILE A 73 -22.31 29.67 47.07
N LEU A 74 -22.06 29.72 48.38
CA LEU A 74 -20.81 29.23 49.00
C LEU A 74 -20.64 27.71 48.88
N ALA A 75 -21.71 26.94 49.06
CA ALA A 75 -21.68 25.49 48.87
C ALA A 75 -21.44 25.10 47.40
N LEU A 76 -22.03 25.82 46.45
CA LEU A 76 -21.82 25.57 45.03
C LEU A 76 -20.40 25.94 44.57
N SER A 77 -19.81 27.00 45.15
CA SER A 77 -18.42 27.40 44.86
C SER A 77 -17.39 26.44 45.47
N LEU A 78 -17.67 25.85 46.64
CA LEU A 78 -16.85 24.78 47.20
C LEU A 78 -16.95 23.47 46.40
N LEU A 79 -18.12 23.12 45.87
CA LEU A 79 -18.26 21.95 44.98
C LEU A 79 -17.51 22.15 43.66
N SER A 80 -17.49 23.37 43.09
CA SER A 80 -16.76 23.65 41.84
C SER A 80 -15.23 23.67 41.98
N LEU A 81 -14.70 23.82 43.20
CA LEU A 81 -13.25 23.71 43.46
C LEU A 81 -12.81 22.26 43.73
N SER A 82 -13.76 21.33 43.92
CA SER A 82 -13.48 19.91 44.14
C SER A 82 -13.40 19.07 42.86
N VAL A 83 -13.69 19.67 41.69
CA VAL A 83 -13.62 19.00 40.37
C VAL A 83 -12.24 19.05 39.70
N ASP A 84 -11.22 19.62 40.34
CA ASP A 84 -9.84 19.66 39.81
C ASP A 84 -9.07 18.32 39.83
N SER A 85 -9.75 17.19 40.01
CA SER A 85 -9.11 15.86 40.01
C SER A 85 -9.33 15.03 38.74
N THR A 86 -10.08 15.51 37.74
CA THR A 86 -10.46 14.67 36.58
C THR A 86 -9.91 15.11 35.23
N VAL A 87 -8.99 16.07 35.15
CA VAL A 87 -8.43 16.50 33.85
C VAL A 87 -6.91 16.65 33.86
N ALA A 88 -6.18 15.58 34.17
CA ALA A 88 -4.73 15.55 33.91
C ALA A 88 -4.16 14.16 33.56
N ARG A 89 -4.99 13.11 33.44
CA ARG A 89 -4.52 11.73 33.23
C ARG A 89 -4.83 11.12 31.86
N GLU A 90 -5.25 11.91 30.88
CA GLU A 90 -5.53 11.37 29.53
C GLU A 90 -4.30 11.33 28.59
N ARG A 91 -3.07 11.61 29.09
CA ARG A 91 -1.90 11.60 28.20
C ARG A 91 -1.38 10.21 27.83
N TRP A 92 -1.80 9.16 28.53
CA TRP A 92 -1.34 7.80 28.27
C TRP A 92 -2.51 6.83 28.36
N LEU A 93 -2.82 6.17 27.25
CA LEU A 93 -3.67 4.99 27.27
C LEU A 93 -2.95 3.94 28.12
N GLU A 94 -3.54 3.53 29.23
CA GLU A 94 -3.02 2.46 30.09
C GLU A 94 -3.82 1.17 29.85
N ARG A 95 -3.14 0.04 29.80
CA ARG A 95 -3.77 -1.30 29.79
C ARG A 95 -3.03 -2.16 30.79
N ASN A 96 -3.73 -2.66 31.81
CA ASN A 96 -3.19 -3.46 32.91
C ASN A 96 -2.03 -2.74 33.62
N ASP A 97 -2.27 -1.50 34.10
CA ASP A 97 -1.33 -0.67 34.85
C ASP A 97 0.02 -0.44 34.17
N ARG A 98 0.04 -0.52 32.84
CA ARG A 98 1.19 -0.21 31.99
C ARG A 98 0.79 0.79 30.92
N ALA A 99 1.66 1.79 30.74
CA ALA A 99 1.55 2.74 29.65
C ALA A 99 1.59 1.98 28.32
N ILE A 100 0.55 2.15 27.50
CA ILE A 100 0.53 1.66 26.12
C ILE A 100 1.42 2.62 25.34
N GLN A 101 2.62 2.17 24.99
CA GLN A 101 3.40 2.82 23.93
C GLN A 101 2.69 2.59 22.60
N LEU A 102 1.87 3.56 22.20
CA LEU A 102 1.37 3.63 20.85
C LEU A 102 2.53 4.03 19.94
N HIS A 103 3.24 3.03 19.42
CA HIS A 103 4.04 3.27 18.23
C HIS A 103 3.09 3.64 17.10
N PRO A 104 3.23 4.82 16.47
CA PRO A 104 2.47 5.13 15.27
C PRO A 104 2.70 3.97 14.31
N ARG A 105 1.66 3.22 13.97
CA ARG A 105 1.80 2.36 12.79
C ARG A 105 2.10 3.30 11.64
N ARG A 106 2.96 2.91 10.71
CA ARG A 106 3.24 3.69 9.50
C ARG A 106 1.97 3.71 8.63
N PHE A 107 0.93 4.43 9.08
CA PHE A 107 -0.40 4.46 8.48
C PHE A 107 -0.40 5.18 7.12
N GLY A 108 0.61 6.00 6.84
CA GLY A 108 0.84 6.60 5.52
C GLY A 108 1.25 5.63 4.41
N GLN A 109 1.74 4.42 4.75
CA GLN A 109 2.07 3.36 3.79
C GLN A 109 0.94 2.31 3.65
N ASN A 110 -0.13 2.39 4.44
CA ASN A 110 -1.05 1.26 4.67
C ASN A 110 -2.15 1.04 3.61
N HIS A 111 -2.19 1.82 2.54
CA HIS A 111 -3.12 1.57 1.43
C HIS A 111 -2.49 1.91 0.08
N PRO A 112 -1.86 0.92 -0.59
CA PRO A 112 -1.17 1.18 -1.84
C PRO A 112 -2.18 1.59 -2.92
N ALA A 113 -1.80 2.60 -3.73
CA ALA A 113 -2.69 3.20 -4.73
C ALA A 113 -3.27 2.16 -5.71
N VAL A 114 -2.51 1.09 -5.98
CA VAL A 114 -2.93 -0.04 -6.82
C VAL A 114 -4.24 -0.67 -6.38
N LEU A 115 -4.56 -0.72 -5.08
CA LEU A 115 -5.83 -1.29 -4.61
C LEU A 115 -7.03 -0.44 -4.99
N THR A 116 -6.85 0.90 -4.99
CA THR A 116 -7.88 1.82 -5.47
C THR A 116 -8.08 1.71 -6.97
N LYS A 117 -6.97 1.62 -7.74
CA LYS A 117 -7.01 1.40 -9.18
C LYS A 117 -7.68 0.07 -9.53
N LEU A 118 -7.31 -1.01 -8.84
CA LEU A 118 -7.89 -2.33 -9.01
C LEU A 118 -9.39 -2.30 -8.76
N ARG A 119 -9.84 -1.70 -7.65
CA ARG A 119 -11.28 -1.57 -7.36
C ARG A 119 -12.06 -0.90 -8.49
N ALA A 120 -11.46 0.09 -9.15
CA ALA A 120 -12.07 0.84 -10.24
C ALA A 120 -11.95 0.15 -11.62
N ALA A 121 -11.07 -0.84 -11.78
CA ALA A 121 -10.66 -1.38 -13.08
C ALA A 121 -11.79 -2.00 -13.93
N CYS A 122 -12.83 -2.56 -13.30
CA CYS A 122 -13.96 -3.18 -14.00
C CYS A 122 -15.35 -2.73 -13.52
N GLY A 123 -15.48 -1.47 -13.08
CA GLY A 123 -16.79 -0.89 -12.75
C GLY A 123 -17.45 -1.43 -11.47
N GLY A 124 -16.66 -1.96 -10.53
CA GLY A 124 -17.14 -2.55 -9.28
C GLY A 124 -17.38 -4.05 -9.36
N GLY A 125 -18.08 -4.61 -8.37
CA GLY A 125 -18.36 -6.05 -8.32
C GLY A 125 -17.10 -6.90 -8.09
N VAL A 126 -16.67 -7.66 -9.10
CA VAL A 126 -15.54 -8.59 -8.99
C VAL A 126 -14.24 -7.86 -8.64
N CYS A 127 -13.94 -6.74 -9.30
CA CYS A 127 -12.71 -6.00 -8.99
C CYS A 127 -12.72 -5.37 -7.60
N ALA A 128 -13.89 -4.98 -7.09
CA ALA A 128 -14.02 -4.51 -5.71
C ALA A 128 -13.78 -5.62 -4.69
N LYS A 129 -14.24 -6.85 -4.98
CA LYS A 129 -13.96 -8.03 -4.15
C LYS A 129 -12.47 -8.40 -4.18
N LEU A 130 -11.85 -8.39 -5.37
CA LEU A 130 -10.41 -8.64 -5.50
C LEU A 130 -9.58 -7.59 -4.74
N ALA A 131 -9.91 -6.30 -4.90
CA ALA A 131 -9.22 -5.24 -4.18
C ALA A 131 -9.36 -5.37 -2.65
N GLY A 132 -10.53 -5.76 -2.15
CA GLY A 132 -10.73 -6.04 -0.73
C GLY A 132 -9.92 -7.25 -0.24
N ALA A 133 -9.90 -8.33 -1.02
CA ALA A 133 -9.12 -9.52 -0.70
C ALA A 133 -7.61 -9.27 -0.73
N ALA A 134 -7.14 -8.38 -1.60
CA ALA A 134 -5.74 -8.03 -1.77
C ALA A 134 -5.13 -7.22 -0.60
N VAL A 135 -5.93 -6.78 0.37
CA VAL A 135 -5.40 -6.16 1.59
C VAL A 135 -4.70 -7.18 2.49
N THR A 136 -5.31 -8.36 2.68
CA THR A 136 -4.83 -9.36 3.64
C THR A 136 -3.41 -9.88 3.32
N PRO A 137 -3.05 -10.18 2.06
CA PRO A 137 -1.69 -10.62 1.72
C PRO A 137 -0.59 -9.61 2.04
N LEU A 138 -0.91 -8.31 2.08
CA LEU A 138 0.05 -7.25 2.41
C LEU A 138 0.30 -7.09 3.92
N LEU A 139 -0.47 -7.79 4.76
CA LEU A 139 -0.29 -7.76 6.20
C LEU A 139 0.88 -8.64 6.64
N ALA A 140 1.56 -8.23 7.71
CA ALA A 140 2.73 -8.92 8.26
C ALA A 140 2.54 -10.42 8.47
N LYS A 141 1.44 -10.85 9.09
CA LYS A 141 1.20 -12.26 9.40
C LYS A 141 0.74 -13.09 8.21
N SER A 142 0.54 -12.50 7.04
CA SER A 142 0.16 -13.26 5.87
C SER A 142 1.33 -14.13 5.40
N GLY A 143 1.03 -15.31 4.87
CA GLY A 143 2.05 -16.26 4.40
C GLY A 143 2.99 -15.64 3.36
N GLU A 144 4.17 -16.22 3.20
CA GLU A 144 5.22 -15.68 2.32
C GLU A 144 4.77 -15.50 0.86
N CYS A 145 3.98 -16.44 0.33
CA CYS A 145 3.55 -16.45 -1.07
C CYS A 145 2.18 -15.83 -1.33
N THR A 146 1.41 -15.48 -0.29
CA THR A 146 0.00 -15.08 -0.46
C THR A 146 -0.17 -13.83 -1.32
N GLN A 147 0.82 -12.93 -1.37
CA GLN A 147 0.79 -11.75 -2.24
C GLN A 147 0.95 -12.14 -3.71
N GLN A 148 1.81 -13.12 -4.01
CA GLN A 148 1.97 -13.67 -5.35
C GLN A 148 0.71 -14.41 -5.79
N ASP A 149 0.17 -15.27 -4.94
CA ASP A 149 -1.06 -16.02 -5.23
C ASP A 149 -2.24 -15.09 -5.52
N MET A 150 -2.33 -13.97 -4.80
CA MET A 150 -3.34 -12.94 -5.06
C MET A 150 -3.11 -12.21 -6.39
N ALA A 151 -1.87 -11.89 -6.74
CA ALA A 151 -1.54 -11.32 -8.04
C ALA A 151 -1.92 -12.28 -9.19
N ASP A 152 -1.61 -13.57 -9.02
CA ASP A 152 -2.01 -14.63 -9.94
C ASP A 152 -3.54 -14.72 -10.06
N GLN A 153 -4.27 -14.64 -8.95
CA GLN A 153 -5.73 -14.63 -8.95
C GLN A 153 -6.30 -13.42 -9.70
N ILE A 154 -5.69 -12.23 -9.58
CA ILE A 154 -6.09 -11.04 -10.33
C ILE A 154 -5.91 -11.28 -11.83
N ILE A 155 -4.78 -11.86 -12.26
CA ILE A 155 -4.52 -12.20 -13.67
C ILE A 155 -5.50 -13.26 -14.17
N ASP A 156 -5.73 -14.32 -13.41
CA ASP A 156 -6.69 -15.36 -13.80
C ASP A 156 -8.11 -14.81 -13.93
N THR A 157 -8.53 -13.97 -12.99
CA THR A 157 -9.85 -13.34 -13.04
C THR A 157 -9.96 -12.34 -14.19
N SER A 158 -8.86 -11.71 -14.60
CA SER A 158 -8.85 -10.76 -15.71
C SER A 158 -9.31 -11.40 -17.04
N LYS A 159 -9.10 -12.71 -17.21
CA LYS A 159 -9.40 -13.48 -18.43
C LYS A 159 -10.90 -13.53 -18.76
N GLN A 160 -11.78 -13.19 -17.82
CA GLN A 160 -13.23 -13.14 -18.07
C GLN A 160 -13.70 -11.81 -18.69
N PHE A 161 -12.85 -10.78 -18.73
CA PHE A 161 -13.19 -9.46 -19.23
C PHE A 161 -12.72 -9.25 -20.68
N ASN A 162 -13.17 -8.15 -21.29
CA ASN A 162 -12.67 -7.74 -22.60
C ASN A 162 -11.16 -7.43 -22.57
N GLY A 163 -10.52 -7.39 -23.74
CA GLY A 163 -9.07 -7.22 -23.85
C GLY A 163 -8.54 -5.96 -23.14
N THR A 164 -9.23 -4.83 -23.21
CA THR A 164 -8.79 -3.59 -22.55
C THR A 164 -8.80 -3.71 -21.03
N THR A 165 -9.90 -4.20 -20.45
CA THR A 165 -10.01 -4.41 -19.00
C THR A 165 -9.06 -5.50 -18.53
N GLN A 166 -8.91 -6.58 -19.30
CA GLN A 166 -7.98 -7.66 -19.01
C GLN A 166 -6.55 -7.12 -18.90
N GLN A 167 -6.07 -6.38 -19.91
CA GLN A 167 -4.72 -5.82 -19.92
C GLN A 167 -4.50 -4.83 -18.76
N ASN A 168 -5.50 -4.01 -18.44
CA ASN A 168 -5.44 -3.12 -17.28
C ASN A 168 -5.28 -3.92 -15.98
N MET A 169 -6.07 -4.98 -15.78
CA MET A 169 -5.96 -5.82 -14.59
C MET A 169 -4.62 -6.56 -14.50
N ILE A 170 -4.06 -7.03 -15.61
CA ILE A 170 -2.71 -7.63 -15.65
C ILE A 170 -1.65 -6.61 -15.21
N ALA A 171 -1.70 -5.40 -15.75
CA ALA A 171 -0.78 -4.33 -15.35
C ALA A 171 -0.89 -4.01 -13.85
N LEU A 172 -2.11 -4.00 -13.31
CA LEU A 172 -2.34 -3.78 -11.88
C LEU A 172 -1.87 -4.96 -11.01
N ALA A 173 -1.95 -6.20 -11.51
CA ALA A 173 -1.40 -7.36 -10.80
C ALA A 173 0.12 -7.29 -10.70
N ILE A 174 0.80 -6.86 -11.77
CA ILE A 174 2.24 -6.61 -11.80
C ILE A 174 2.61 -5.51 -10.78
N GLU A 175 1.93 -4.36 -10.82
CA GLU A 175 2.13 -3.27 -9.85
C GLU A 175 1.91 -3.78 -8.41
N TYR A 176 0.84 -4.54 -8.16
CA TYR A 176 0.51 -5.09 -6.86
C TYR A 176 1.55 -6.10 -6.35
N ARG A 177 2.13 -6.92 -7.24
CA ARG A 177 3.17 -7.89 -6.85
C ARG A 177 4.41 -7.21 -6.28
N GLN A 178 4.68 -5.98 -6.72
CA GLN A 178 5.84 -5.17 -6.34
C GLN A 178 5.57 -4.23 -5.17
N VAL A 179 4.35 -4.18 -4.64
CA VAL A 179 4.04 -3.38 -3.44
C VAL A 179 4.76 -3.95 -2.21
N GLU A 180 5.18 -3.06 -1.32
CA GLU A 180 5.76 -3.40 -0.03
C GLU A 180 4.77 -4.16 0.86
N LYS A 181 5.26 -5.25 1.46
CA LYS A 181 4.51 -5.98 2.49
C LYS A 181 4.86 -5.39 3.86
N ASN A 182 3.83 -5.15 4.67
CA ASN A 182 4.02 -4.63 6.03
C ASN A 182 4.79 -5.65 6.87
N THR A 183 5.81 -5.21 7.60
CA THR A 183 6.57 -6.03 8.54
C THR A 183 6.65 -5.32 9.90
N PRO A 184 6.47 -6.03 11.02
CA PRO A 184 6.59 -5.39 12.32
C PRO A 184 8.07 -5.10 12.58
N PRO A 185 8.43 -3.97 13.21
CA PRO A 185 9.74 -3.84 13.84
C PRO A 185 9.96 -4.93 14.90
N ASP A 186 11.21 -5.32 15.13
CA ASP A 186 11.57 -6.11 16.31
C ASP A 186 11.74 -5.17 17.51
N PHE A 187 10.78 -5.24 18.44
CA PHE A 187 10.78 -4.40 19.63
C PHE A 187 11.64 -4.96 20.78
N LYS A 188 12.31 -6.10 20.59
CA LYS A 188 13.25 -6.65 21.59
C LYS A 188 14.56 -5.85 21.64
N THR A 189 14.91 -5.18 20.56
CA THR A 189 16.09 -4.32 20.44
C THR A 189 15.74 -2.85 20.70
N LYS A 190 16.73 -2.06 21.16
CA LYS A 190 16.61 -0.60 21.34
C LYS A 190 17.81 0.08 20.67
N PRO A 191 17.62 0.83 19.57
CA PRO A 191 16.34 1.09 18.87
C PRO A 191 15.72 -0.17 18.25
N PRO A 192 14.39 -0.21 18.01
CA PRO A 192 13.75 -1.34 17.35
C PRO A 192 14.33 -1.60 15.97
N THR A 193 14.62 -2.87 15.65
CA THR A 193 15.17 -3.25 14.36
C THR A 193 14.06 -3.31 13.31
N LEU A 194 14.22 -2.57 12.21
CA LEU A 194 13.32 -2.60 11.06
C LEU A 194 13.68 -3.79 10.16
N ARG A 195 12.69 -4.54 9.67
CA ARG A 195 12.90 -5.87 9.07
C ARG A 195 12.22 -5.99 7.73
N ASN A 196 12.85 -6.67 6.79
CA ASN A 196 12.29 -7.01 5.48
C ASN A 196 11.26 -8.13 5.55
N SER A 197 10.41 -8.24 4.54
CA SER A 197 9.55 -9.41 4.36
C SER A 197 10.33 -10.54 3.68
N VAL A 198 10.13 -11.78 4.11
CA VAL A 198 10.68 -12.95 3.37
C VAL A 198 10.05 -13.09 1.98
N PHE A 199 10.82 -13.60 1.03
CA PHE A 199 10.44 -13.79 -0.36
C PHE A 199 9.72 -15.13 -0.58
N CYS A 200 8.65 -15.11 -1.37
CA CYS A 200 8.01 -16.34 -1.82
C CYS A 200 9.02 -17.26 -2.53
N GLN A 201 9.01 -18.57 -2.21
CA GLN A 201 9.92 -19.57 -2.78
C GLN A 201 9.24 -20.49 -3.80
N THR A 202 8.10 -20.08 -4.33
CA THR A 202 7.40 -20.81 -5.40
C THR A 202 7.36 -19.96 -6.67
N ALA A 203 7.41 -20.64 -7.81
CA ALA A 203 7.20 -19.98 -9.10
C ALA A 203 5.76 -19.46 -9.21
N PRO A 204 5.53 -18.29 -9.81
CA PRO A 204 4.18 -17.80 -10.05
C PRO A 204 3.45 -18.69 -11.06
N LYS A 205 2.13 -18.73 -10.98
CA LYS A 205 1.29 -19.48 -11.91
C LYS A 205 1.24 -18.81 -13.28
N ASN A 206 1.16 -17.48 -13.31
CA ASN A 206 1.07 -16.69 -14.53
C ASN A 206 2.45 -16.11 -14.89
N PRO A 207 2.92 -16.27 -16.14
CA PRO A 207 4.27 -15.89 -16.56
C PRO A 207 4.55 -14.39 -16.50
N GLU A 208 3.51 -13.55 -16.49
CA GLU A 208 3.61 -12.10 -16.34
C GLU A 208 4.24 -11.68 -15.00
N LEU A 209 4.25 -12.57 -14.00
CA LEU A 209 4.84 -12.34 -12.69
C LEU A 209 6.26 -12.89 -12.54
N ASN A 210 6.82 -13.51 -13.58
CA ASN A 210 8.15 -14.13 -13.53
C ASN A 210 9.23 -13.10 -13.17
N GLY A 211 10.05 -13.42 -12.17
CA GLY A 211 11.14 -12.56 -11.70
C GLY A 211 10.68 -11.35 -10.88
N LEU A 212 9.38 -11.17 -10.65
CA LEU A 212 8.87 -10.11 -9.79
C LEU A 212 8.89 -10.54 -8.33
N VAL A 213 9.43 -9.66 -7.49
CA VAL A 213 9.41 -9.80 -6.03
C VAL A 213 8.71 -8.61 -5.40
N GLN A 214 8.19 -8.80 -4.18
CA GLN A 214 7.67 -7.68 -3.42
C GLN A 214 8.79 -6.69 -3.09
N ALA A 215 8.47 -5.39 -3.11
CA ALA A 215 9.39 -4.38 -2.63
C ALA A 215 9.64 -4.54 -1.11
N GLN A 216 10.80 -4.05 -0.70
CA GLN A 216 11.21 -3.95 0.68
C GLN A 216 11.33 -2.47 1.04
N ASP A 217 10.92 -2.09 2.25
CA ASP A 217 11.08 -0.70 2.72
C ASP A 217 12.58 -0.37 2.79
N PRO A 218 13.06 0.68 2.10
CA PRO A 218 14.48 1.02 2.04
C PRO A 218 15.06 1.44 3.39
N ALA A 219 14.23 1.75 4.39
CA ALA A 219 14.65 2.05 5.76
C ALA A 219 14.88 0.79 6.60
N ASN A 220 14.52 -0.41 6.12
CA ASN A 220 14.76 -1.66 6.83
C ASN A 220 16.24 -2.05 6.81
N ASP A 221 16.65 -2.84 7.81
CA ASP A 221 17.97 -3.49 7.77
C ASP A 221 17.99 -4.53 6.64
N PRO A 222 18.89 -4.42 5.64
CA PRO A 222 18.93 -5.33 4.50
C PRO A 222 19.26 -6.77 4.89
N THR A 223 19.79 -7.00 6.10
CA THR A 223 20.21 -8.31 6.59
C THR A 223 19.19 -8.97 7.51
N VAL A 224 18.10 -8.30 7.88
CA VAL A 224 17.11 -8.82 8.83
C VAL A 224 15.73 -8.92 8.19
N PHE A 225 15.13 -10.10 8.27
CA PHE A 225 13.83 -10.43 7.71
C PHE A 225 12.85 -10.83 8.80
N PHE A 226 11.56 -10.60 8.57
CA PHE A 226 10.47 -11.11 9.38
C PHE A 226 9.87 -12.33 8.69
N ASP A 227 9.91 -13.47 9.37
CA ASP A 227 9.26 -14.69 8.92
C ASP A 227 7.83 -14.78 9.51
N PRO A 228 6.78 -14.76 8.66
CA PRO A 228 5.39 -14.86 9.13
C PRO A 228 5.05 -16.24 9.71
N ALA A 229 5.77 -17.30 9.37
CA ALA A 229 5.51 -18.65 9.87
C ALA A 229 5.92 -18.81 11.34
N THR A 230 7.11 -18.32 11.69
CA THR A 230 7.63 -18.33 13.07
C THR A 230 7.27 -17.09 13.87
N GLY A 231 6.94 -15.99 13.19
CA GLY A 231 6.73 -14.68 13.82
C GLY A 231 8.02 -14.04 14.36
N ALA A 232 9.18 -14.51 13.92
CA ALA A 232 10.49 -14.12 14.42
C ALA A 232 11.32 -13.38 13.37
N SER A 233 12.42 -12.78 13.83
CA SER A 233 13.46 -12.20 12.97
C SER A 233 14.38 -13.30 12.47
N VAL A 234 14.78 -13.23 11.19
CA VAL A 234 15.70 -14.16 10.56
C VAL A 234 16.75 -13.38 9.79
N THR A 235 18.01 -13.79 9.88
CA THR A 235 19.11 -13.12 9.18
C THR A 235 19.21 -13.58 7.73
N LEU A 236 19.69 -12.72 6.84
CA LEU A 236 20.02 -13.05 5.47
C LEU A 236 20.88 -14.32 5.41
N GLY A 237 20.54 -15.26 4.54
CA GLY A 237 21.27 -16.53 4.39
C GLY A 237 20.83 -17.65 5.33
N ALA A 238 20.10 -17.36 6.42
CA ALA A 238 19.70 -18.40 7.37
C ALA A 238 18.62 -19.34 6.82
N GLN A 239 17.86 -18.90 5.81
CA GLN A 239 16.81 -19.68 5.16
C GLN A 239 16.63 -19.24 3.70
N ALA A 240 16.10 -20.12 2.85
CA ALA A 240 15.97 -19.88 1.40
C ALA A 240 15.14 -18.63 1.07
N ASN A 241 14.05 -18.40 1.81
CA ASN A 241 13.17 -17.24 1.65
C ASN A 241 13.76 -15.89 2.09
N THR A 242 15.05 -15.83 2.42
CA THR A 242 15.78 -14.55 2.54
C THR A 242 16.37 -14.08 1.21
N PHE A 243 16.26 -14.89 0.16
CA PHE A 243 16.61 -14.51 -1.21
C PHE A 243 15.39 -14.62 -2.14
N PRO A 244 15.31 -13.78 -3.19
CA PRO A 244 14.37 -13.97 -4.27
C PRO A 244 14.37 -15.39 -4.82
N PHE A 245 13.19 -15.90 -5.18
CA PHE A 245 13.07 -17.22 -5.80
C PHE A 245 14.00 -17.35 -7.02
N GLY A 246 14.67 -18.50 -7.13
CA GLY A 246 15.63 -18.75 -8.21
C GLY A 246 16.97 -18.05 -8.05
N THR A 247 17.16 -17.23 -7.00
CA THR A 247 18.46 -16.68 -6.62
C THR A 247 18.96 -17.42 -5.37
N SER A 248 19.97 -18.26 -5.52
CA SER A 248 20.73 -18.79 -4.38
C SER A 248 21.85 -17.79 -4.04
N SER A 249 22.38 -17.87 -2.80
CA SER A 249 23.39 -17.00 -2.14
C SER A 249 24.74 -16.83 -2.89
N SER A 250 24.75 -16.66 -4.20
CA SER A 250 25.93 -16.53 -5.06
C SER A 250 26.45 -15.09 -5.12
N ALA A 251 26.33 -14.35 -4.01
CA ALA A 251 26.94 -13.03 -3.84
C ALA A 251 28.21 -13.08 -2.98
N GLU A 252 28.83 -14.25 -2.83
CA GLU A 252 30.09 -14.42 -2.12
C GLU A 252 31.00 -15.40 -2.87
N SER A 253 31.49 -14.99 -4.06
CA SER A 253 32.71 -15.49 -4.72
C SER A 253 32.95 -14.77 -6.06
N SER A 254 33.14 -13.46 -6.01
CA SER A 254 33.79 -12.74 -7.12
C SER A 254 34.71 -11.63 -6.60
N ILE A 255 35.43 -11.89 -5.51
CA ILE A 255 36.73 -11.25 -5.29
C ILE A 255 37.74 -12.06 -6.10
N SER A 256 37.75 -11.85 -7.41
CA SER A 256 38.92 -12.17 -8.22
C SER A 256 40.00 -11.19 -7.81
N VAL A 257 40.96 -11.70 -7.04
CA VAL A 257 42.18 -11.03 -6.63
C VAL A 257 42.92 -10.63 -7.91
N ASN A 258 42.74 -9.38 -8.34
CA ASN A 258 43.59 -8.79 -9.37
C ASN A 258 44.88 -8.32 -8.68
N ALA A 259 45.72 -9.28 -8.30
CA ALA A 259 47.08 -9.02 -7.86
C ALA A 259 47.88 -8.53 -9.09
N THR A 260 48.12 -7.23 -9.12
CA THR A 260 48.90 -6.54 -10.14
C THR A 260 50.36 -6.51 -9.67
N SER A 261 51.26 -7.06 -10.49
CA SER A 261 52.67 -6.68 -10.71
C SER A 261 53.56 -6.24 -9.54
N ALA A 262 54.63 -7.00 -9.31
CA ALA A 262 56.02 -6.50 -9.26
C ALA A 262 56.96 -7.62 -9.73
#